data_AF-A0A4Q5NPG3-F1
#
_entry.id   AF-A0A4Q5NPG3-F1
#
_cell.length_a   1.000
_cell.length_b   1.000
_cell.length_c   1.000
_cell.angle_alpha   90.00
_cell.angle_beta   90.00
_cell.angle_gamma   90.00
#
_symmetry.space_group_name_H-M   'P 1'
#
loop_
_entity.id
_entity.type
_entity.pdbx_description
1 polymer ?
#
loop_
_entity_poly.entity_id
_entity_poly.type
_entity_poly.pdbx_seq_one_letter_code
_entity_poly.pdbx_strand_id
1 'polypeptide(L)'
;MLHRPEDNSEALEGAVTEALDGEVLRAQDWHQLASALELRRERLSRDLQEAHEYERDTLQKQLDEIDIHIEALEEEANISHFVEDSVKFSYEVRRLSEG
;
A
#
# COMPACT_ATOMS: atom_id res chain seq x y z
N MET A 1 -17.14 31.63 -24.70
CA MET A 1 -17.69 30.40 -24.11
C MET A 1 -17.12 30.32 -22.72
N LEU A 2 -17.95 30.57 -21.70
CA LEU A 2 -17.55 30.48 -20.28
C LEU A 2 -17.65 29.01 -19.89
N HIS A 3 -16.51 28.35 -19.63
CA HIS A 3 -16.50 27.03 -19.01
C HIS A 3 -17.21 27.12 -17.66
N ARG A 4 -18.27 26.33 -17.48
CA ARG A 4 -18.96 26.21 -16.21
C ARG A 4 -18.01 25.55 -15.21
N PRO A 5 -17.89 26.06 -13.97
CA PRO A 5 -17.06 25.44 -12.94
C PRO A 5 -17.49 24.01 -12.58
N GLU A 6 -18.75 23.65 -12.86
CA GLU A 6 -19.31 22.30 -12.61
C GLU A 6 -18.66 21.21 -13.49
N ASP A 7 -18.32 21.49 -14.76
CA ASP A 7 -17.69 20.51 -15.66
C ASP A 7 -16.28 20.09 -15.19
N ASN A 8 -15.57 20.98 -14.48
CA ASN A 8 -14.24 20.71 -13.95
C ASN A 8 -14.27 19.92 -12.63
N SER A 9 -15.41 19.86 -11.94
CA SER A 9 -15.54 19.05 -10.72
C SER A 9 -15.65 17.57 -11.09
N GLU A 10 -16.58 17.23 -11.98
CA GLU A 10 -16.80 15.85 -12.44
C GLU A 10 -15.58 15.29 -13.20
N ALA A 11 -14.87 16.10 -13.98
CA ALA A 11 -13.66 15.67 -14.68
C ALA A 11 -12.48 15.38 -13.72
N LEU A 12 -12.36 16.12 -12.62
CA LEU A 12 -11.33 15.89 -11.60
C LEU A 12 -11.69 14.75 -10.66
N GLU A 13 -12.97 14.62 -10.28
CA GLU A 13 -13.47 13.43 -9.60
C GLU A 13 -13.24 12.19 -10.47
N GLY A 14 -13.55 12.25 -11.76
CA GLY A 14 -13.24 11.19 -12.71
C GLY A 14 -11.75 10.85 -12.78
N ALA A 15 -10.86 11.84 -12.85
CA ALA A 15 -9.41 11.62 -12.88
C ALA A 15 -8.84 11.09 -11.55
N VAL A 16 -9.43 11.50 -10.42
CA VAL A 16 -9.08 10.99 -9.08
C VAL A 16 -9.56 9.56 -8.91
N THR A 17 -10.79 9.25 -9.32
CA THR A 17 -11.32 7.89 -9.31
C THR A 17 -10.53 7.01 -10.27
N GLU A 18 -10.19 7.48 -11.46
CA GLU A 18 -9.38 6.73 -12.44
C GLU A 18 -7.93 6.50 -11.95
N ALA A 19 -7.31 7.48 -11.29
CA ALA A 19 -5.99 7.32 -10.66
C ALA A 19 -6.00 6.38 -9.44
N LEU A 20 -7.16 6.19 -8.80
CA LEU A 20 -7.34 5.37 -7.61
C LEU A 20 -7.96 3.99 -7.88
N ASP A 21 -8.64 3.80 -9.02
CA ASP A 21 -9.30 2.55 -9.42
C ASP A 21 -8.53 1.78 -10.50
N GLY A 22 -7.51 2.38 -11.14
CA GLY A 22 -6.70 1.71 -12.16
C GLY A 22 -5.59 0.85 -11.56
N GLU A 23 -5.72 -0.48 -11.66
CA GLU A 23 -4.70 -1.57 -11.47
C GLU A 23 -3.77 -1.52 -10.23
N VAL A 24 -3.79 -0.46 -9.43
CA VAL A 24 -2.90 -0.17 -8.31
C VAL A 24 -3.62 -0.50 -7.01
N LEU A 25 -2.98 -1.31 -6.18
CA LEU A 25 -3.49 -1.68 -4.87
C LEU A 25 -3.59 -0.45 -3.95
N ARG A 26 -4.67 -0.41 -3.14
CA ARG A 26 -4.81 0.62 -2.10
C ARG A 26 -3.76 0.41 -1.02
N ALA A 27 -3.41 1.47 -0.30
CA ALA A 27 -2.46 1.37 0.82
C ALA A 27 -2.86 0.27 1.83
N GLN A 28 -4.16 0.14 2.10
CA GLN A 28 -4.69 -0.91 2.98
C GLN A 28 -4.46 -2.33 2.45
N ASP A 29 -4.53 -2.54 1.14
CA ASP A 29 -4.32 -3.87 0.54
C ASP A 29 -2.85 -4.28 0.64
N TRP A 30 -1.93 -3.35 0.43
CA TRP A 30 -0.50 -3.57 0.66
C TRP A 30 -0.19 -3.95 2.11
N HIS A 31 -0.77 -3.23 3.08
CA HIS A 31 -0.63 -3.58 4.49
C HIS A 31 -1.18 -4.99 4.81
N GLN A 32 -2.30 -5.40 4.20
CA GLN A 32 -2.83 -6.75 4.39
C GLN A 32 -1.88 -7.83 3.88
N LEU A 33 -1.23 -7.59 2.73
CA LEU A 33 -0.21 -8.50 2.19
C LEU A 33 1.02 -8.58 3.09
N ALA A 34 1.49 -7.43 3.60
CA ALA A 34 2.59 -7.38 4.56
C ALA A 34 2.24 -8.17 5.83
N SER A 35 1.07 -7.95 6.44
CA SER A 35 0.63 -8.70 7.62
C SER A 35 0.50 -10.20 7.37
N ALA A 36 0.09 -10.62 6.18
CA ALA A 36 0.08 -12.04 5.83
C ALA A 36 1.50 -12.64 5.79
N LEU A 37 2.48 -11.89 5.31
CA LEU A 37 3.88 -12.30 5.34
C LEU A 37 4.47 -12.28 6.75
N GLU A 38 4.11 -11.32 7.60
CA GLU A 38 4.52 -11.28 9.00
C GLU A 38 4.07 -12.55 9.75
N LEU A 39 2.82 -12.99 9.56
CA LEU A 39 2.33 -14.25 10.15
C LEU A 39 3.15 -15.46 9.68
N ARG A 40 3.55 -15.48 8.40
CA ARG A 40 4.41 -16.54 7.86
C ARG A 40 5.82 -16.47 8.42
N ARG A 41 6.38 -15.27 8.57
CA ARG A 41 7.68 -15.01 9.18
C ARG A 41 7.70 -15.50 10.63
N GLU A 42 6.68 -15.18 11.42
CA GLU A 42 6.57 -15.66 12.81
C GLU A 42 6.53 -17.18 12.92
N ARG A 43 5.85 -17.84 11.96
CA ARG A 43 5.84 -19.30 11.89
C ARG A 43 7.23 -19.85 11.57
N LEU A 44 7.89 -19.33 10.53
CA LEU A 44 9.24 -19.77 10.15
C LEU A 44 10.28 -19.49 11.23
N SER A 45 10.12 -18.40 11.98
CA SER A 45 10.99 -18.07 13.12
C SER A 45 10.87 -19.10 14.23
N ARG A 46 9.64 -19.57 14.53
CA ARG A 46 9.42 -20.68 15.46
C ARG A 46 10.00 -21.99 14.93
N ASP A 47 9.76 -22.29 13.65
CA ASP A 47 10.31 -23.49 13.01
C ASP A 47 11.85 -23.47 13.08
N LEU A 48 12.50 -22.32 12.86
CA LEU A 48 13.97 -22.15 12.98
C LEU A 48 14.49 -22.39 14.42
N GLN A 49 13.71 -22.03 15.43
CA GLN A 49 14.09 -22.26 16.84
C GLN A 49 14.10 -23.76 17.17
N GLU A 50 13.21 -24.54 16.56
CA GLU A 50 13.07 -25.99 16.77
C GLU A 50 13.89 -26.82 15.77
N ALA A 51 14.38 -26.19 14.69
CA ALA A 51 15.06 -26.86 13.59
C ALA A 51 16.43 -27.45 13.94
N HIS A 52 16.74 -28.57 13.29
CA HIS A 52 18.07 -29.18 13.31
C HIS A 52 19.09 -28.33 12.54
N GLU A 53 20.37 -28.45 12.87
CA GLU A 53 21.46 -27.64 12.30
C GLU A 53 21.48 -27.64 10.77
N TYR A 54 21.17 -28.77 10.12
CA TYR A 54 21.14 -28.88 8.66
C TYR A 54 19.97 -28.15 7.97
N GLU A 55 18.91 -27.78 8.72
CA GLU A 55 17.73 -27.07 8.19
C GLU A 55 17.78 -25.56 8.48
N ARG A 56 18.60 -25.14 9.45
CA ARG A 56 18.67 -23.75 9.92
C ARG A 56 19.07 -22.78 8.82
N ASP A 57 20.05 -23.13 8.00
CA ASP A 57 20.52 -22.25 6.91
C ASP A 57 19.42 -22.01 5.87
N THR A 58 18.61 -23.02 5.57
CA THR A 58 17.50 -22.87 4.63
C THR A 58 16.38 -22.02 5.22
N LEU A 59 16.01 -22.26 6.48
CA LEU A 59 14.98 -21.49 7.16
C LEU A 59 15.40 -20.03 7.37
N GLN A 60 16.68 -19.78 7.68
CA GLN A 60 17.21 -18.43 7.81
C GLN A 60 17.13 -17.67 6.48
N LYS A 61 17.53 -18.29 5.37
CA LYS A 61 17.40 -17.67 4.04
C LYS A 61 15.96 -17.32 3.69
N GLN A 62 15.01 -18.20 4.02
CA GLN A 62 13.59 -17.93 3.79
C GLN A 62 13.06 -16.80 4.67
N LEU A 63 13.56 -16.66 5.90
CA LEU A 63 13.23 -15.53 6.76
C LEU A 63 13.80 -14.23 6.19
N ASP A 64 15.06 -14.22 5.77
CA ASP A 64 15.70 -13.05 5.17
C ASP A 64 14.95 -12.59 3.90
N GLU A 65 14.53 -13.53 3.04
CA GLU A 65 13.71 -13.24 1.86
C GLU A 65 12.33 -12.65 2.21
N ILE A 66 11.67 -13.19 3.25
CA ILE A 66 10.38 -12.67 3.69
C ILE A 66 10.52 -11.27 4.30
N ASP A 67 11.58 -11.02 5.05
CA ASP A 67 11.83 -9.70 5.66
C ASP A 67 12.01 -8.63 4.58
N ILE A 68 12.74 -8.95 3.49
CA ILE A 68 12.87 -8.06 2.32
C ILE A 68 11.52 -7.80 1.66
N HIS A 69 10.67 -8.83 1.50
CA HIS A 69 9.36 -8.66 0.89
C HIS A 69 8.41 -7.83 1.77
N ILE A 70 8.45 -8.00 3.10
CA ILE A 70 7.66 -7.17 4.02
C ILE A 70 8.08 -5.71 3.89
N GLU A 71 9.38 -5.42 3.92
CA GLU A 71 9.90 -4.05 3.77
C GLU A 71 9.42 -3.41 2.47
N ALA A 72 9.51 -4.12 1.35
CA ALA A 72 9.03 -3.63 0.06
C ALA A 72 7.50 -3.35 0.06
N LEU A 73 6.70 -4.24 0.65
CA LEU A 73 5.23 -4.04 0.72
C LEU A 73 4.86 -2.86 1.62
N GLU A 74 5.58 -2.65 2.72
CA GLU A 74 5.37 -1.49 3.59
C GLU A 74 5.77 -0.18 2.91
N GLU A 75 6.85 -0.18 2.12
CA GLU A 75 7.25 0.98 1.32
C GLU A 75 6.16 1.33 0.29
N GLU A 76 5.65 0.35 -0.45
CA GLU A 76 4.55 0.54 -1.40
C GLU A 76 3.28 1.03 -0.70
N ALA A 77 2.94 0.47 0.48
CA ALA A 77 1.81 0.93 1.28
C ALA A 77 1.94 2.41 1.67
N ASN A 78 3.14 2.82 2.09
CA ASN A 78 3.42 4.21 2.48
C ASN A 78 3.32 5.17 1.28
N ILE A 79 3.81 4.77 0.12
CA ILE A 79 3.72 5.55 -1.13
C ILE A 79 2.24 5.70 -1.53
N SER A 80 1.49 4.59 -1.58
CA SER A 80 0.06 4.62 -1.89
C SER A 80 -0.70 5.49 -0.89
N HIS A 81 -0.40 5.39 0.40
CA HIS A 81 -1.05 6.18 1.43
C HIS A 81 -0.80 7.68 1.23
N PHE A 82 0.44 8.07 0.94
CA PHE A 82 0.81 9.45 0.66
C PHE A 82 0.06 10.01 -0.57
N VAL A 83 -0.05 9.24 -1.65
CA VAL A 83 -0.79 9.64 -2.85
C VAL A 83 -2.28 9.80 -2.53
N GLU A 84 -2.88 8.81 -1.84
CA GLU A 84 -4.28 8.85 -1.43
C GLU A 84 -4.60 10.09 -0.57
N ASP A 85 -3.74 10.42 0.39
CA ASP A 85 -3.92 11.58 1.26
C ASP A 85 -3.73 12.90 0.53
N SER A 86 -2.77 12.97 -0.40
CA SER A 86 -2.54 14.16 -1.24
C SER A 86 -3.76 14.46 -2.12
N VAL A 87 -4.38 13.42 -2.66
CA VAL A 87 -5.60 13.52 -3.48
C VAL A 87 -6.79 13.97 -2.63
N LYS A 88 -7.01 13.35 -1.47
CA LYS A 88 -8.09 13.75 -0.53
C LYS A 88 -7.94 15.20 -0.09
N PHE A 89 -6.74 15.61 0.29
CA PHE A 89 -6.45 16.98 0.71
C PHE A 89 -6.76 17.99 -0.41
N SER A 90 -6.34 17.70 -1.64
CA SER A 90 -6.60 18.57 -2.79
C SER A 90 -8.10 18.76 -3.04
N TYR A 91 -8.88 17.69 -2.87
CA TYR A 91 -10.34 17.75 -2.95
C TYR A 91 -10.96 18.61 -1.84
N GLU A 92 -10.51 18.44 -0.60
CA GLU A 92 -11.02 19.20 0.55
C GLU A 92 -10.74 20.70 0.44
N VAL A 93 -9.53 21.09 0.04
CA VAL A 93 -9.15 22.49 -0.17
C VAL A 93 -10.01 23.13 -1.25
N ARG A 94 -10.27 22.41 -2.35
CA ARG A 94 -11.13 22.90 -3.43
C ARG A 94 -12.56 23.10 -2.94
N ARG A 95 -13.13 22.11 -2.24
CA ARG A 95 -14.47 22.19 -1.65
C ARG A 95 -14.63 23.41 -0.73
N LEU A 96 -13.61 23.71 0.09
CA LEU A 96 -13.60 24.88 0.97
C LEU A 96 -13.44 26.21 0.24
N SER A 97 -12.85 26.20 -0.97
CA SER A 97 -12.63 27.41 -1.78
C SER A 97 -13.83 27.73 -2.70
N GLU A 98 -14.65 26.73 -3.00
CA GLU A 98 -15.86 26.85 -3.83
C GLU A 98 -17.15 27.05 -3.02
N GLY A 99 -17.08 26.96 -1.68
CA GLY A 99 -18.16 27.32 -0.74
C GLY A 99 -18.09 28.76 -0.26
#